data_AF-K1Y231-F1
#
_entry.id   AF-K1Y231-F1
#
_cell.length_a   1.000
_cell.length_b   1.000
_cell.length_c   1.000
_cell.angle_alpha   90.00
_cell.angle_beta   90.00
_cell.angle_gamma   90.00
#
_symmetry.space_group_name_H-M   'P 1'
#
loop_
_entity.id
_entity.type
_entity.pdbx_description
1 polymer ?
#
loop_
_entity_poly.entity_id
_entity_poly.type
_entity_poly.pdbx_seq_one_letter_code
_entity_poly.pdbx_strand_id
1 'polypeptide(L)' 'MKILVCIKQVPDMESKFKIDAGGTWYAKTDLAWRMNEYDEYGVEQA' A
#
# COMPACT_ATOMS: atom_id res chain seq x y z
N MET A 1 8.83 -24.50 13.41
CA MET A 1 9.07 -23.87 12.08
C MET A 1 8.99 -22.36 12.26
N LYS A 2 9.72 -21.55 11.49
CA LYS A 2 9.62 -20.09 11.51
C LYS A 2 9.44 -19.60 10.08
N ILE A 3 8.44 -18.75 9.85
CA ILE A 3 8.12 -18.14 8.56
C ILE A 3 8.29 -16.63 8.71
N LEU A 4 8.89 -15.99 7.70
CA LEU A 4 8.99 -14.54 7.59
C LEU A 4 8.18 -14.10 6.39
N VAL A 5 7.20 -13.22 6.62
CA VAL A 5 6.37 -12.63 5.56
C VAL A 5 6.79 -11.18 5.37
N CYS A 6 7.22 -10.84 4.16
CA CYS A 6 7.45 -9.46 3.77
C CYS A 6 6.11 -8.80 3.44
N ILE A 7 5.83 -7.65 4.05
CA ILE A 7 4.60 -6.89 3.80
C ILE A 7 4.93 -5.47 3.33
N LYS A 8 3.99 -4.84 2.64
CA LYS A 8 4.09 -3.47 2.15
C LYS A 8 2.81 -2.69 2.43
N GLN A 9 2.98 -1.50 2.98
CA GLN A 9 1.92 -0.50 3.03
C GLN A 9 1.81 0.20 1.67
N VAL A 10 0.59 0.29 1.15
CA VAL A 10 0.27 0.93 -0.13
C VAL A 10 -0.90 1.90 0.06
N PRO A 11 -1.04 2.94 -0.79
CA PRO A 11 -2.23 3.76 -0.79
C PRO A 11 -3.45 2.91 -1.15
N ASP A 12 -4.59 3.23 -0.55
CA ASP A 12 -5.85 2.60 -0.92
C ASP A 12 -6.27 3.04 -2.34
N MET A 13 -6.64 2.09 -3.18
CA MET A 13 -7.07 2.33 -4.56
C MET A 13 -8.41 3.06 -4.63
N GLU A 14 -9.19 3.08 -3.55
CA GLU A 14 -10.40 3.90 -3.43
C GLU A 14 -10.08 5.39 -3.15
N SER A 15 -8.84 5.72 -2.79
CA SER A 15 -8.42 7.12 -2.58
C SER A 15 -8.39 7.91 -3.90
N LYS A 16 -8.55 9.23 -3.81
CA LYS A 16 -8.45 10.12 -4.98
C LYS A 16 -7.00 10.53 -5.22
N PHE A 17 -6.33 9.87 -6.15
CA PHE A 17 -4.98 10.21 -6.55
C PHE A 17 -4.93 11.54 -7.33
N LYS A 18 -3.92 12.34 -7.03
CA LYS A 18 -3.57 13.57 -7.74
C LYS A 18 -2.09 13.56 -8.08
N ILE A 19 -1.70 14.21 -9.17
CA ILE A 19 -0.29 14.44 -9.49
C ILE A 19 0.28 15.43 -8.47
N ASP A 20 1.52 15.21 -8.04
CA ASP A 20 2.22 16.14 -7.16
C ASP A 20 2.60 17.45 -7.88
N ALA A 21 3.02 18.46 -7.12
CA ALA A 21 3.40 19.75 -7.70
C ALA A 21 4.62 19.66 -8.65
N GLY A 22 5.45 18.62 -8.50
CA GLY A 22 6.61 18.37 -9.34
C GLY A 22 6.27 17.70 -10.67
N GLY A 23 5.06 17.17 -10.85
CA GLY A 23 4.66 16.44 -12.05
C GLY A 23 5.35 15.08 -12.22
N THR A 24 5.97 14.55 -11.17
CA THR A 24 6.81 13.34 -11.24
C THR A 24 6.25 12.17 -10.44
N TRP A 25 5.31 12.45 -9.52
CA TRP A 25 4.77 11.46 -8.63
C TRP A 25 3.32 11.75 -8.27
N TYR A 26 2.71 10.91 -7.42
CA TYR A 26 1.41 11.19 -6.82
C TYR A 26 1.56 12.01 -5.54
N ALA A 27 0.63 12.94 -5.31
CA ALA A 27 0.50 13.65 -4.05
C ALA A 27 0.11 12.65 -2.94
N LYS A 28 0.84 12.66 -1.82
CA LYS A 28 0.58 11.78 -0.67
C LYS A 28 -0.50 12.33 0.29
N THR A 29 -0.94 13.56 0.08
CA THR A 29 -2.00 14.21 0.85
C THR A 29 -3.35 13.57 0.54
N ASP A 30 -4.22 13.46 1.55
CA ASP A 30 -5.59 12.92 1.43
C ASP A 30 -5.68 11.47 0.93
N LEU A 31 -4.61 10.67 1.08
CA LEU A 31 -4.63 9.24 0.79
C LEU A 31 -4.88 8.43 2.07
N ALA A 32 -5.78 7.47 2.00
CA ALA A 32 -5.83 6.37 2.95
C ALA A 32 -4.72 5.36 2.61
N TRP A 33 -4.20 4.67 3.63
CA TRP A 33 -3.12 3.68 3.47
C TRP A 33 -3.56 2.36 4.07
N ARG A 34 -3.26 1.26 3.36
CA ARG A 34 -3.64 -0.10 3.72
C ARG A 34 -2.48 -1.07 3.52
N MET A 35 -2.60 -2.27 4.07
CA MET A 35 -1.75 -3.39 3.67
C MET A 35 -2.03 -3.71 2.19
N ASN A 36 -0.99 -4.12 1.46
CA ASN A 36 -1.20 -4.64 0.13
C ASN A 36 -2.09 -5.89 0.19
N GLU A 37 -3.09 -5.96 -0.68
CA GLU A 37 -4.09 -7.03 -0.66
C GLU A 37 -3.46 -8.43 -0.79
N TYR A 38 -2.37 -8.59 -1.54
CA TYR A 38 -1.68 -9.87 -1.66
C TYR A 38 -0.91 -10.26 -0.40
N ASP A 39 -0.43 -9.27 0.35
CA ASP A 39 0.30 -9.50 1.59
C ASP A 39 -0.65 -9.98 2.70
N GLU A 40 -1.94 -9.62 2.66
CA GLU A 40 -2.96 -10.15 3.58
C GLU A 40 -3.05 -11.68 3.47
N TYR A 41 -3.05 -12.23 2.25
CA TYR A 41 -3.00 -13.69 2.03
C TYR A 41 -1.67 -14.30 2.50
N GLY A 42 -0.55 -13.58 2.30
CA GLY A 42 0.76 -14.02 2.78
C GLY A 42 0.82 -14.14 4.30
N VAL A 43 0.20 -13.20 5.02
CA VAL A 43 0.09 -13.23 6.49
C VAL A 43 -0.86 -14.33 6.96
N GLU A 44 -2.01 -14.52 6.29
CA GLU A 44 -2.99 -15.56 6.66
C GLU A 44 -2.43 -17.00 6.53
N GLN A 45 -1.55 -17.25 5.56
CA GLN A 45 -0.99 -18.60 5.33
C GLN A 45 0.24 -18.95 6.18
N ALA A 46 0.84 -17.98 6.88
CA ALA A 46 2.09 -18.13 7.62
C ALA A 46 1.90 -18.57 9.07
#